data_AF-A0A8S9PZL4-F1
#
_entry.id   AF-A0A8S9PZL4-F1
#
_cell.length_a   1.000
_cell.length_b   1.000
_cell.length_c   1.000
_cell.angle_alpha   90.00
_cell.angle_beta   90.00
_cell.angle_gamma   90.00
#
_symmetry.space_group_name_H-M   'P 1'
#
loop_
_entity.id
_entity.type
_entity.pdbx_description
1 polymer ?
#
loop_
_entity_poly.entity_id
_entity_poly.type
_entity_poly.pdbx_seq_one_letter_code
_entity_poly.pdbx_strand_id
1 'polypeptide(L)'
;MEVHRFTEALYNTAAWRTAYAECINPIAVLESEWNVPAEVKLAKVLPPKTRKSSGRPIKRRYESVEDKIKSSQGSRKNKKYKCSRCGTEGHKRGTCDLPI
;
A
#
# COMPACT_ATOMS: atom_id res chain seq x y z
N MET A 1 -35.52 -3.37 -28.70
CA MET A 1 -35.36 -4.74 -28.18
C MET A 1 -35.79 -4.67 -26.72
N GLU A 2 -36.94 -5.25 -26.35
CA GLU A 2 -37.44 -5.21 -24.97
C GLU A 2 -36.58 -6.12 -24.09
N VAL A 3 -35.65 -5.51 -23.36
CA VAL A 3 -34.54 -6.21 -22.65
C VAL A 3 -35.04 -7.08 -21.47
N HIS A 4 -36.34 -7.05 -21.16
CA HIS A 4 -36.89 -7.61 -19.91
C HIS A 4 -38.22 -8.39 -20.08
N ARG A 5 -38.51 -8.92 -21.28
CA ARG A 5 -39.80 -9.58 -21.58
C ARG A 5 -40.12 -10.81 -20.72
N PHE A 6 -39.11 -11.45 -20.13
CA PHE A 6 -39.24 -12.67 -19.33
C PHE A 6 -38.78 -12.52 -17.88
N THR A 7 -38.56 -11.30 -17.42
CA THR A 7 -38.15 -11.02 -16.03
C THR A 7 -39.35 -10.52 -15.24
N GLU A 8 -39.57 -11.10 -14.06
CA GLU A 8 -40.56 -10.57 -13.12
C GLU A 8 -40.22 -9.11 -12.74
N ALA A 9 -41.24 -8.32 -12.43
CA ALA A 9 -41.09 -6.88 -12.16
C ALA A 9 -40.13 -6.58 -11.00
N LEU A 10 -39.92 -7.51 -10.06
CA LEU A 10 -39.01 -7.35 -8.93
C LEU A 10 -37.52 -7.33 -9.33
N TYR A 11 -37.17 -7.87 -10.49
CA TYR A 11 -35.79 -7.91 -10.99
C TYR A 11 -35.47 -6.78 -11.97
N ASN A 12 -36.36 -5.79 -12.10
CA ASN A 12 -36.08 -4.62 -12.92
C ASN A 12 -35.32 -3.56 -12.11
N THR A 13 -34.53 -2.74 -12.81
CA THR A 13 -33.72 -1.68 -12.19
C THR A 13 -34.58 -0.63 -11.48
N ALA A 14 -35.84 -0.46 -11.90
CA ALA A 14 -36.77 0.47 -11.27
C ALA A 14 -37.16 0.00 -9.86
N ALA A 15 -37.49 -1.27 -9.68
CA ALA A 15 -37.84 -1.88 -8.40
C ALA A 15 -36.65 -1.88 -7.44
N TRP A 16 -35.45 -2.13 -7.94
CA TRP A 16 -34.23 -2.02 -7.15
C TRP A 16 -33.98 -0.59 -6.67
N ARG A 17 -34.15 0.41 -7.56
CA ARG A 17 -34.02 1.82 -7.16
C ARG A 17 -35.05 2.21 -6.11
N THR A 18 -36.28 1.72 -6.21
CA THR A 18 -37.32 2.00 -5.21
C THR A 18 -37.01 1.31 -3.88
N ALA A 19 -36.60 0.03 -3.89
CA ALA A 19 -36.31 -0.73 -2.68
C ALA A 19 -35.14 -0.15 -1.86
N TYR A 20 -34.17 0.47 -2.54
CA TYR A 20 -33.02 1.12 -1.92
C TYR A 20 -33.10 2.66 -1.97
N ALA A 21 -34.27 3.23 -2.27
CA ALA A 21 -34.46 4.68 -2.28
C ALA A 21 -34.36 5.26 -0.86
N GLU A 22 -34.78 4.48 0.14
CA GLU A 22 -34.69 4.84 1.54
C GLU A 22 -33.30 4.49 2.10
N CYS A 23 -32.75 5.38 2.93
CA CYS A 23 -31.46 5.15 3.56
C CYS A 23 -31.53 3.98 4.55
N ILE A 24 -30.77 2.91 4.31
CA ILE A 24 -30.71 1.72 5.19
C ILE A 24 -30.05 2.02 6.56
N ASN A 25 -29.36 3.16 6.69
CA ASN A 25 -28.84 3.64 7.97
C ASN A 25 -28.70 5.16 7.91
N PRO A 26 -29.70 5.94 8.36
CA PRO A 26 -29.43 7.32 8.69
C PRO A 26 -28.70 7.28 10.03
N ILE A 27 -27.42 7.60 10.03
CA ILE A 27 -26.84 8.23 11.23
C ILE A 27 -27.87 9.29 11.64
N ALA A 28 -28.47 9.14 12.83
CA ALA A 28 -29.67 9.89 13.21
C ALA A 28 -29.47 11.41 13.25
N VAL A 29 -28.21 11.82 13.16
CA VAL A 29 -27.73 13.19 13.13
C VAL A 29 -27.36 13.53 11.69
N LEU A 30 -27.99 14.58 11.16
CA LEU A 30 -27.67 15.17 9.85
C LEU A 30 -26.17 15.50 9.79
N GLU A 31 -25.55 15.36 8.62
CA GLU A 31 -24.12 15.65 8.43
C GLU A 31 -23.77 17.10 8.83
N SER A 32 -24.72 18.03 8.69
CA SER A 32 -24.58 19.43 9.13
C SER A 32 -24.45 19.61 10.65
N GLU A 33 -24.91 18.64 11.43
CA GLU A 33 -24.87 18.65 12.90
C GLU A 33 -23.68 17.86 13.45
N TRP A 34 -22.81 17.33 12.58
CA TRP A 34 -21.62 16.60 13.00
C TRP A 34 -20.59 17.54 13.61
N ASN A 35 -20.52 17.58 14.93
CA ASN A 35 -19.48 18.29 15.65
C ASN A 35 -18.23 17.41 15.76
N VAL A 36 -17.18 17.72 14.99
CA VAL A 36 -15.86 17.10 15.15
C VAL A 36 -15.14 17.78 16.33
N PRO A 37 -14.83 17.06 17.42
CA PRO A 37 -14.12 17.63 18.56
C PRO A 37 -12.80 18.30 18.15
N ALA A 38 -12.44 19.39 18.81
CA ALA A 38 -11.21 20.13 18.51
C ALA A 38 -9.96 19.25 18.57
N GLU A 39 -9.93 18.29 19.49
CA GLU A 39 -8.86 17.29 19.62
C GLU A 39 -8.68 16.46 18.34
N VAL A 40 -9.79 16.03 17.71
CA VAL A 40 -9.76 15.26 16.47
C VAL A 40 -9.38 16.14 15.29
N LYS A 41 -9.90 17.37 15.25
CA LYS A 41 -9.58 18.34 14.18
C LYS A 41 -8.12 18.77 14.19
N LEU A 42 -7.49 18.83 15.37
CA LEU A 42 -6.09 19.19 15.56
C LEU A 42 -5.15 17.97 15.59
N ALA A 43 -5.70 16.75 15.61
CA ALA A 43 -4.90 15.53 15.63
C ALA A 43 -4.08 15.39 14.34
N LYS A 44 -2.75 15.47 14.47
CA LYS A 44 -1.83 15.08 13.40
C LYS A 44 -1.76 13.56 13.33
N VAL A 45 -2.56 12.97 12.46
CA VAL A 45 -2.51 11.53 12.16
C VAL A 45 -1.23 11.26 11.37
N LEU A 46 -0.23 10.69 12.04
CA LEU A 46 0.98 10.21 11.37
C LEU A 46 0.70 8.84 10.74
N PRO A 47 1.33 8.52 9.60
CA PRO A 47 1.27 7.18 9.06
C PRO A 47 1.79 6.17 10.09
N PRO A 48 1.24 4.94 10.11
CA PRO A 48 1.70 3.92 11.03
C PRO A 48 3.19 3.66 10.84
N LYS A 49 3.89 3.39 11.95
CA LYS A 49 5.31 2.99 11.89
C LYS A 49 5.41 1.69 11.10
N THR A 50 5.90 1.77 9.87
CA THR A 50 6.08 0.59 9.02
C THR A 50 7.35 -0.16 9.45
N ARG A 51 7.18 -1.32 10.09
CA ARG A 51 8.28 -2.26 10.29
C ARG A 51 8.43 -3.11 9.03
N LYS A 52 9.61 -3.12 8.43
CA LYS A 52 9.92 -4.07 7.36
C LYS A 52 9.89 -5.49 7.91
N SER A 53 9.27 -6.41 7.20
CA SER A 53 9.36 -7.83 7.55
C SER A 53 10.81 -8.29 7.48
N SER A 54 11.20 -9.20 8.38
CA SER A 54 12.47 -9.90 8.26
C SER A 54 12.49 -10.63 6.91
N GLY A 55 13.40 -10.23 6.03
CA GLY A 55 13.56 -10.87 4.72
C GLY A 55 13.92 -12.35 4.87
N ARG A 56 13.81 -13.10 3.77
CA ARG A 56 14.26 -14.50 3.73
C ARG A 56 15.77 -14.57 4.06
N PRO A 57 16.20 -15.49 4.94
CA PRO A 57 17.63 -15.73 5.16
C PRO A 57 18.36 -15.98 3.84
N ILE A 58 19.46 -15.27 3.63
CA ILE A 58 20.26 -15.42 2.40
C ILE A 58 21.03 -16.73 2.48
N LYS A 59 20.71 -17.68 1.59
CA LYS A 59 21.57 -18.85 1.35
C LYS A 59 22.73 -18.42 0.46
N ARG A 60 23.94 -18.37 1.01
CA ARG A 60 25.15 -18.10 0.22
C ARG A 60 25.45 -19.34 -0.63
N ARG A 61 25.69 -19.13 -1.93
CA ARG A 61 26.28 -20.16 -2.80
C ARG A 61 27.78 -20.24 -2.49
N TYR A 62 28.38 -21.42 -2.65
CA TYR A 62 29.83 -21.55 -2.70
C TYR A 62 30.41 -20.78 -3.90
N GLU A 63 31.49 -20.04 -3.67
CA GLU A 63 32.20 -19.31 -4.74
C GLU A 63 32.85 -20.30 -5.70
N SER A 64 32.67 -20.07 -7.01
CA SER A 64 33.42 -20.81 -8.03
C SER A 64 34.84 -20.26 -8.20
N VAL A 65 35.67 -20.94 -9.00
CA VAL A 65 37.02 -20.47 -9.34
C VAL A 65 36.95 -19.12 -10.07
N GLU A 66 35.96 -18.93 -10.95
CA GLU A 66 35.73 -17.68 -11.67
C GLU A 66 35.33 -16.53 -10.72
N ASP A 67 34.57 -16.82 -9.64
CA ASP A 67 34.22 -15.82 -8.63
C ASP A 67 35.45 -15.34 -7.85
N LYS A 68 36.39 -16.24 -7.56
CA LYS A 68 37.68 -15.92 -6.92
C LYS A 68 38.57 -15.07 -7.83
N ILE A 69 38.62 -15.39 -9.13
CA ILE A 69 39.36 -14.60 -10.13
C ILE A 69 38.73 -13.20 -10.29
N LYS A 70 37.41 -13.10 -10.36
CA LYS A 70 36.72 -11.80 -10.48
C LYS A 70 36.87 -10.93 -9.23
N SER A 71 36.99 -11.56 -8.06
CA SER A 71 37.17 -10.83 -6.80
C SER A 71 38.61 -10.37 -6.58
N SER A 72 39.62 -11.06 -7.14
CA SER A 72 41.02 -10.60 -7.15
C SER A 72 41.26 -9.46 -8.15
N GLN A 73 40.47 -9.37 -9.23
CA GLN A 73 40.55 -8.28 -10.21
C GLN A 73 39.87 -6.96 -9.80
N GLY A 74 39.53 -6.79 -8.51
CA GLY A 74 39.30 -5.49 -7.87
C GLY A 74 38.07 -4.65 -8.30
N SER A 75 37.33 -5.03 -9.34
CA SER A 75 36.48 -4.05 -10.03
C SER A 75 35.07 -3.80 -9.41
N ARG A 76 34.47 -4.75 -8.68
CA ARG A 76 33.05 -4.63 -8.27
C ARG A 76 32.77 -4.38 -6.79
N LYS A 77 33.72 -4.68 -5.89
CA LYS A 77 33.48 -4.59 -4.44
C LYS A 77 33.46 -3.15 -3.92
N ASN A 78 34.11 -2.21 -4.61
CA ASN A 78 34.28 -0.81 -4.14
C ASN A 78 33.34 0.20 -4.79
N LYS A 79 32.36 -0.22 -5.60
CA LYS A 79 31.41 0.73 -6.21
C LYS A 79 30.47 1.26 -5.13
N LYS A 80 30.70 2.51 -4.70
CA LYS A 80 29.79 3.24 -3.83
C LYS A 80 28.47 3.42 -4.57
N TYR A 81 27.40 2.85 -4.01
CA TYR A 81 26.06 3.00 -4.54
C TYR A 81 25.27 3.93 -3.61
N LYS A 82 24.47 4.80 -4.21
CA LYS A 82 23.52 5.65 -3.48
C LYS A 82 22.21 4.92 -3.32
N CYS A 83 21.59 5.04 -2.17
CA CYS A 83 20.26 4.53 -1.93
C CYS A 83 19.26 5.24 -2.85
N SER A 84 18.50 4.49 -3.65
CA SER A 84 17.51 5.09 -4.57
C SER A 84 16.28 5.69 -3.87
N ARG A 85 16.19 5.61 -2.54
CA ARG A 85 15.13 6.24 -1.74
C ARG A 85 15.59 7.55 -1.09
N CYS A 86 16.76 7.58 -0.45
CA CYS A 86 17.25 8.77 0.28
C CYS A 86 18.46 9.47 -0.37
N GLY A 87 19.07 8.87 -1.40
CA GLY A 87 20.25 9.41 -2.08
C GLY A 87 21.56 9.29 -1.31
N THR A 88 21.57 8.84 -0.05
CA THR A 88 22.79 8.68 0.74
C THR A 88 23.51 7.36 0.43
N GLU A 89 24.83 7.35 0.63
CA GLU A 89 25.65 6.14 0.51
C GLU A 89 25.64 5.32 1.81
N GLY A 90 26.15 4.09 1.76
CA GLY A 90 26.30 3.22 2.94
C GLY A 90 25.18 2.23 3.18
N HIS A 91 24.03 2.34 2.50
CA HIS A 91 22.93 1.39 2.63
C HIS A 91 22.12 1.24 1.33
N LYS A 92 21.44 0.11 1.14
CA LYS A 92 20.59 -0.18 -0.04
C LYS A 92 19.17 0.34 0.18
N ARG A 93 18.40 0.51 -0.89
CA ARG A 93 16.95 0.82 -0.82
C ARG A 93 16.21 -0.08 0.19
N GLY A 94 16.55 -1.37 0.22
CA GLY A 94 15.96 -2.35 1.14
C GLY A 94 16.25 -2.06 2.63
N THR A 95 17.41 -1.47 2.95
CA THR A 95 17.86 -1.17 4.32
C THR A 95 17.77 0.33 4.65
N CYS A 96 17.02 1.11 3.88
CA CYS A 96 16.84 2.55 4.11
C CYS A 96 15.79 2.83 5.20
N ASP A 97 16.10 3.69 6.16
CA ASP A 97 15.21 4.02 7.29
C ASP A 97 14.11 5.02 6.93
N LEU A 98 14.18 5.63 5.74
CA LEU A 98 13.10 6.49 5.27
C LEU A 98 11.82 5.66 5.02
N PRO A 99 10.64 6.20 5.41
CA PRO A 99 9.36 5.57 5.17
C PRO A 99 9.13 5.30 3.67
N ILE A 100 8.31 4.28 3.41
CA ILE A 100 7.84 3.94 2.06
C ILE A 100 6.74 4.91 1.66
#